data_AF-A0A833DQJ5-F1
#
_entry.id   AF-A0A833DQJ5-F1
#
_cell.length_a   1.000
_cell.length_b   1.000
_cell.length_c   1.000
_cell.angle_alpha   90.00
_cell.angle_beta   90.00
_cell.angle_gamma   90.00
#
_symmetry.space_group_name_H-M   'P 1'
#
loop_
_entity.id
_entity.type
_entity.pdbx_description
1 polymer ?
#
loop_
_entity_poly.entity_id
_entity_poly.type
_entity_poly.pdbx_seq_one_letter_code
_entity_poly.pdbx_strand_id
1 'polypeptide(L)'
;MIINNIKRAAELILLKDKNYEEVDKLRDYLKKYIDIRNEIGILEETLKDLEDCSGNIIIDDNGKSLNEELEKYSNILNELKLQLDKLNENKKIIVLNYKELSDLINKIKYIKMDINTPLKWEIYSKIEDLKKKLEYVEWKLELIVLNYGIKKFDINLNDVEDLRDINNHIYEKIIQHLNGE
;
A
#
# COMPACT_ATOMS: atom_id res chain seq x y z
N MET A 1 -5.62 -5.57 17.86
CA MET A 1 -5.81 -6.59 18.93
C MET A 1 -6.99 -7.52 18.59
N ILE A 2 -8.15 -6.97 18.21
CA ILE A 2 -9.39 -7.71 17.89
C ILE A 2 -9.21 -8.76 16.76
N ILE A 3 -8.53 -8.42 15.65
CA ILE A 3 -8.38 -9.35 14.51
C ILE A 3 -7.55 -10.60 14.82
N ASN A 4 -6.58 -10.51 15.74
CA ASN A 4 -5.78 -11.67 16.13
C ASN A 4 -6.62 -12.67 16.93
N ASN A 5 -7.55 -12.19 17.75
CA ASN A 5 -8.47 -13.05 18.50
C ASN A 5 -9.49 -13.73 17.58
N ILE A 6 -10.02 -13.01 16.59
CA ILE A 6 -10.92 -13.57 15.56
C ILE A 6 -10.20 -14.65 14.76
N LYS A 7 -8.98 -14.37 14.27
CA LYS A 7 -8.18 -15.34 13.52
C LYS A 7 -7.90 -16.59 14.35
N ARG A 8 -7.46 -16.41 15.60
CA ARG A 8 -7.14 -17.52 16.52
C ARG A 8 -8.38 -18.36 16.83
N ALA A 9 -9.53 -17.72 17.09
CA ALA A 9 -10.79 -18.41 17.30
C ALA A 9 -11.22 -19.20 16.05
N ALA A 10 -11.13 -18.59 14.85
CA ALA A 10 -11.43 -19.25 13.59
C ALA A 10 -10.55 -20.48 13.34
N GLU A 11 -9.23 -20.38 13.55
CA GLU A 11 -8.29 -21.50 13.44
C GLU A 11 -8.65 -22.63 14.43
N LEU A 12 -8.96 -22.29 15.69
CA LEU A 12 -9.35 -23.28 16.69
C LEU A 12 -10.65 -23.99 16.35
N ILE A 13 -11.67 -23.27 15.85
CA ILE A 13 -12.94 -23.86 15.40
C ILE A 13 -12.66 -24.87 14.28
N LEU A 14 -11.88 -24.48 13.25
CA LEU A 14 -11.55 -25.36 12.13
C LEU A 14 -10.77 -26.61 12.55
N LEU A 15 -9.92 -26.51 13.58
CA LEU A 15 -9.10 -27.62 14.07
C LEU A 15 -9.86 -28.57 15.00
N LYS A 16 -10.72 -28.02 15.88
CA LYS A 16 -11.31 -28.75 17.01
C LYS A 16 -12.79 -29.11 16.81
N ASP A 17 -13.53 -28.35 16.02
CA ASP A 17 -14.95 -28.62 15.75
C ASP A 17 -15.22 -28.77 14.24
N LYS A 18 -14.90 -29.96 13.72
CA LYS A 18 -15.09 -30.30 12.31
C LYS A 18 -16.55 -30.44 11.88
N ASN A 19 -17.48 -30.53 12.84
CA ASN A 19 -18.90 -30.74 12.59
C ASN A 19 -19.70 -29.42 12.60
N TYR A 20 -19.03 -28.28 12.76
CA TYR A 20 -19.71 -27.00 12.73
C TYR A 20 -20.33 -26.73 11.34
N GLU A 21 -21.58 -26.29 11.32
CA GLU A 21 -22.42 -26.15 10.12
C GLU A 21 -21.81 -25.20 9.06
N GLU A 22 -21.04 -24.20 9.48
CA GLU A 22 -20.43 -23.21 8.58
C GLU A 22 -18.90 -23.37 8.43
N VAL A 23 -18.35 -24.55 8.73
CA VAL A 23 -16.90 -24.84 8.64
C VAL A 23 -16.31 -24.50 7.28
N ASP A 24 -17.00 -24.83 6.18
CA ASP A 24 -16.50 -24.54 4.83
C ASP A 24 -16.48 -23.03 4.55
N LYS A 25 -17.51 -22.29 4.97
CA LYS A 25 -17.53 -20.82 4.87
C LYS A 25 -16.42 -20.19 5.70
N LEU A 26 -16.23 -20.66 6.93
CA LEU A 26 -15.16 -20.19 7.82
C LEU A 26 -13.78 -20.41 7.20
N ARG A 27 -13.56 -21.59 6.61
CA ARG A 27 -12.32 -21.92 5.90
C ARG A 27 -12.08 -21.01 4.71
N ASP A 28 -13.10 -20.78 3.89
CA ASP A 28 -13.00 -19.95 2.69
C ASP A 28 -12.69 -18.49 3.03
N TYR A 29 -13.39 -17.92 4.02
CA TYR A 29 -13.13 -16.55 4.44
C TYR A 29 -11.77 -16.40 5.13
N LEU A 30 -11.33 -17.39 5.93
CA LEU A 30 -10.02 -17.38 6.55
C LEU A 30 -8.90 -17.44 5.50
N LYS A 31 -9.08 -18.28 4.47
CA LYS A 31 -8.16 -18.35 3.34
C LYS A 31 -8.11 -17.02 2.58
N LYS A 32 -9.25 -16.43 2.24
CA LYS A 32 -9.32 -15.11 1.59
C LYS A 32 -8.62 -14.02 2.40
N TYR A 33 -8.79 -14.02 3.73
CA TYR A 33 -8.10 -13.09 4.61
C TYR A 33 -6.58 -13.23 4.51
N ILE A 34 -6.07 -14.47 4.58
CA ILE A 34 -4.64 -14.75 4.47
C ILE A 34 -4.11 -14.33 3.09
N ASP A 35 -4.81 -14.69 2.01
CA ASP A 35 -4.40 -14.40 0.65
C ASP A 35 -4.31 -12.88 0.40
N ILE A 36 -5.33 -12.11 0.79
CA ILE A 36 -5.35 -10.64 0.63
C ILE A 36 -4.24 -10.00 1.48
N ARG A 37 -4.04 -10.46 2.72
CA ARG A 37 -3.00 -9.92 3.59
C ARG A 37 -1.60 -10.17 3.03
N ASN A 38 -1.37 -11.36 2.47
CA ASN A 38 -0.11 -11.70 1.82
C ASN A 38 0.11 -10.85 0.57
N GLU A 39 -0.92 -10.65 -0.26
CA GLU A 39 -0.83 -9.77 -1.44
C GLU A 39 -0.49 -8.33 -1.05
N ILE A 40 -1.14 -7.78 -0.02
CA ILE A 40 -0.81 -6.45 0.53
C ILE A 40 0.66 -6.41 0.98
N GLY A 41 1.11 -7.40 1.74
CA GLY A 41 2.50 -7.45 2.22
C GLY A 41 3.53 -7.48 1.10
N ILE A 42 3.29 -8.28 0.05
CA ILE A 42 4.17 -8.33 -1.14
C ILE A 42 4.20 -6.98 -1.85
N LEU A 43 3.04 -6.32 -2.00
CA LEU A 43 2.96 -5.01 -2.66
C LEU A 43 3.64 -3.90 -1.83
N GLU A 44 3.51 -3.92 -0.51
CA GLU A 44 4.20 -2.99 0.40
C GLU A 44 5.72 -3.19 0.35
N GLU A 45 6.19 -4.44 0.31
CA GLU A 45 7.61 -4.78 0.12
C GLU A 45 8.12 -4.32 -1.25
N THR A 46 7.37 -4.59 -2.33
CA THR A 46 7.70 -4.14 -3.69
C THR A 46 7.78 -2.62 -3.78
N LEU A 47 6.88 -1.91 -3.10
CA LEU A 47 6.88 -0.45 -3.07
C LEU A 47 8.13 0.09 -2.35
N LYS A 48 8.50 -0.53 -1.24
CA LYS A 48 9.73 -0.21 -0.52
C LYS A 48 10.96 -0.48 -1.38
N ASP A 49 11.01 -1.60 -2.09
CA ASP A 49 12.10 -1.90 -3.03
C ASP A 49 12.18 -0.86 -4.15
N LEU A 50 11.05 -0.37 -4.66
CA LEU A 50 11.02 0.71 -5.66
C LEU A 50 11.46 2.07 -5.09
N GLU A 51 11.23 2.32 -3.81
CA GLU A 51 11.73 3.49 -3.10
C GLU A 51 13.25 3.39 -2.86
N ASP A 52 13.74 2.23 -2.44
CA ASP A 52 15.17 1.96 -2.22
C ASP A 52 15.96 1.93 -3.56
N CYS A 53 15.36 1.41 -4.64
CA CYS A 53 15.94 1.43 -5.99
C CYS A 53 15.84 2.79 -6.69
N SER A 54 15.13 3.78 -6.12
CA SER A 54 15.12 5.14 -6.68
C SER A 54 16.50 5.81 -6.67
N GLY A 55 17.47 5.25 -5.93
CA GLY A 55 18.89 5.61 -6.00
C GLY A 55 19.70 4.93 -7.11
N ASN A 56 19.19 3.84 -7.70
CA ASN A 56 19.87 3.04 -8.73
C ASN A 56 18.92 2.81 -9.91
N ILE A 57 18.80 3.82 -10.77
CA ILE A 57 18.10 3.68 -12.06
C ILE A 57 18.87 2.62 -12.86
N ILE A 58 18.31 1.40 -12.98
CA ILE A 58 18.73 0.44 -13.99
C ILE A 58 18.19 0.96 -15.31
N ILE A 59 19.09 1.57 -16.07
CA ILE A 59 18.82 2.12 -17.39
C ILE A 59 18.74 0.94 -18.37
N ASP A 60 17.52 0.55 -18.79
CA ASP A 60 17.33 -0.31 -19.95
C ASP A 60 17.72 0.43 -21.25
N ASP A 61 17.74 -0.24 -22.40
CA ASP A 61 18.18 0.40 -23.66
C ASP A 61 17.28 1.59 -24.07
N ASN A 62 16.03 1.65 -23.60
CA ASN A 62 15.15 2.81 -23.77
C ASN A 62 15.54 3.97 -22.83
N GLY A 63 15.91 3.67 -21.58
CA GLY A 63 16.47 4.63 -20.64
C GLY A 63 17.81 5.19 -21.12
N LYS A 64 18.63 4.41 -21.83
CA LYS A 64 19.89 4.89 -22.41
C LYS A 64 19.60 5.92 -23.51
N SER A 65 18.66 5.60 -24.39
CA SER A 65 18.19 6.53 -25.43
C SER A 65 17.64 7.82 -24.83
N LEU A 66 16.83 7.74 -23.77
CA LEU A 66 16.30 8.92 -23.09
C LEU A 66 17.39 9.73 -22.39
N ASN A 67 18.33 9.06 -21.71
CA ASN A 67 19.43 9.73 -21.02
C ASN A 67 20.38 10.43 -22.02
N GLU A 68 20.67 9.79 -23.15
CA GLU A 68 21.43 10.39 -24.26
C GLU A 68 20.72 11.59 -24.87
N GLU A 69 19.39 11.54 -25.04
CA GLU A 69 18.60 12.70 -25.49
C GLU A 69 18.60 13.82 -24.44
N LEU A 70 18.41 13.49 -23.16
CA LEU A 70 18.49 14.47 -22.07
C LEU A 70 19.86 15.11 -21.97
N GLU A 71 20.95 14.37 -22.18
CA GLU A 71 22.29 14.94 -22.27
C GLU A 71 22.44 15.90 -23.46
N LYS A 72 21.91 15.54 -24.64
CA LYS A 72 21.88 16.43 -25.80
C LYS A 72 21.10 17.71 -25.50
N TYR A 73 19.92 17.61 -24.89
CA TYR A 73 19.12 18.77 -24.49
C TYR A 73 19.80 19.61 -23.41
N SER A 74 20.47 18.99 -22.44
CA SER A 74 21.27 19.68 -21.42
C SER A 74 22.41 20.47 -22.05
N ASN A 75 23.10 19.88 -23.03
CA ASN A 75 24.15 20.57 -23.79
C ASN A 75 23.60 21.75 -24.58
N ILE A 76 22.47 21.58 -25.28
CA ILE A 76 21.78 22.67 -26.00
C ILE A 76 21.38 23.80 -25.04
N LEU A 77 20.85 23.47 -23.85
CA LEU A 77 20.48 24.46 -22.83
C LEU A 77 21.70 25.20 -22.26
N ASN A 78 22.83 24.51 -22.10
CA ASN A 78 24.08 25.15 -21.67
C ASN A 78 24.62 26.10 -22.75
N GLU A 79 24.55 25.71 -24.02
CA GLU A 79 24.93 26.57 -25.15
C GLU A 79 24.02 27.80 -25.26
N LEU A 80 22.70 27.62 -25.14
CA LEU A 80 21.73 28.72 -25.11
C LEU A 80 22.02 29.70 -23.96
N LYS A 81 22.36 29.18 -22.77
CA LYS A 81 22.74 30.02 -21.62
C LYS A 81 24.00 30.83 -21.93
N LEU A 82 25.05 30.18 -22.45
CA LEU A 82 26.30 30.84 -22.82
C LEU A 82 26.09 31.92 -23.89
N GLN A 83 25.21 31.69 -24.86
CA GLN A 83 24.87 32.67 -25.88
C GLN A 83 24.08 33.85 -25.30
N LEU A 84 23.13 33.57 -24.40
CA LEU A 84 22.36 34.60 -23.70
C LEU A 84 23.26 35.48 -22.82
N ASP A 85 24.19 34.86 -22.08
CA ASP A 85 25.17 35.56 -21.24
C ASP A 85 26.07 36.47 -22.09
N LYS A 86 26.61 35.96 -23.22
CA LYS A 86 27.42 36.75 -24.17
C LYS A 86 26.66 37.93 -24.77
N LEU A 87 25.36 37.77 -25.06
CA LEU A 87 24.52 38.84 -25.60
C LEU A 87 24.26 39.91 -24.55
N ASN A 88 24.07 39.53 -23.29
CA ASN A 88 23.85 40.44 -22.18
C ASN A 88 25.13 41.19 -21.75
N GLU A 89 26.29 40.56 -21.88
CA GLU A 89 27.60 41.18 -21.66
C GLU A 89 27.99 42.17 -22.79
N ASN A 90 27.37 42.05 -23.96
CA ASN A 90 27.64 42.94 -25.07
C ASN A 90 27.00 44.33 -24.84
N LYS A 91 27.84 45.34 -24.60
CA LYS A 91 27.43 46.74 -24.35
C LYS A 91 26.54 47.38 -25.43
N LYS A 92 26.41 46.76 -26.61
CA LYS A 92 25.56 47.24 -27.72
C LYS A 92 24.16 46.64 -27.76
N ILE A 93 23.90 45.59 -26.97
CA ILE A 93 22.63 44.86 -26.98
C ILE A 93 22.09 44.84 -25.55
N ILE A 94 20.84 45.27 -25.35
CA ILE A 94 20.19 45.19 -24.05
C ILE A 94 19.12 44.10 -24.15
N VAL A 95 19.36 42.97 -23.49
CA VAL A 95 18.37 41.90 -23.39
C VAL A 95 17.44 42.22 -22.23
N LEU A 96 16.32 42.90 -22.54
CA LEU A 96 15.37 43.41 -21.54
C LEU A 96 14.79 42.33 -20.61
N ASN A 97 14.68 41.09 -21.10
CA ASN A 97 14.13 39.93 -20.39
C ASN A 97 15.17 38.86 -20.02
N TYR A 98 16.45 39.24 -19.92
CA TYR A 98 17.56 38.32 -19.62
C TYR A 98 17.30 37.46 -18.39
N LYS A 99 16.82 38.07 -17.30
CA LYS A 99 16.58 37.40 -16.03
C LYS A 99 15.50 36.30 -16.16
N GLU A 100 14.40 36.62 -16.84
CA GLU A 100 13.31 35.66 -17.08
C GLU A 100 13.77 34.49 -17.95
N LEU A 101 14.54 34.75 -19.00
CA LEU A 101 15.11 33.72 -19.86
C LEU A 101 16.10 32.82 -19.13
N SER A 102 16.98 33.41 -18.32
CA SER A 102 17.95 32.66 -17.51
C SER A 102 17.26 31.77 -16.48
N ASP A 103 16.22 32.27 -15.82
CA ASP A 103 15.42 31.49 -14.85
C ASP A 103 14.68 30.34 -15.52
N LEU A 104 14.12 30.54 -16.73
CA LEU A 104 13.48 29.47 -17.50
C LEU A 104 14.48 28.40 -17.93
N ILE A 105 15.66 28.78 -18.43
CA ILE A 105 16.72 27.82 -18.79
C ILE A 105 17.14 27.01 -17.56
N ASN A 106 17.32 27.66 -16.41
CA ASN A 106 17.66 26.97 -15.17
C ASN A 106 16.53 26.01 -14.72
N LYS A 107 15.26 26.42 -14.81
CA LYS A 107 14.13 25.55 -14.47
C LYS A 107 14.07 24.29 -15.32
N ILE A 108 14.31 24.41 -16.64
CA ILE A 108 14.32 23.27 -17.55
C ILE A 108 15.51 22.34 -17.27
N LYS A 109 16.67 22.90 -16.94
CA LYS A 109 17.89 22.14 -16.62
C LYS A 109 17.76 21.23 -15.39
N TYR A 110 16.86 21.54 -14.45
CA TYR A 110 16.68 20.79 -13.20
C TYR A 110 15.38 19.99 -13.14
N ILE A 111 14.76 19.69 -14.28
CA ILE A 111 13.60 18.79 -14.31
C ILE A 111 14.04 17.40 -13.82
N LYS A 112 13.54 16.98 -12.66
CA LYS A 112 13.66 15.60 -12.16
C LYS A 112 12.47 14.79 -12.67
N MET A 113 12.74 13.70 -13.36
CA MET A 113 11.72 12.73 -13.75
C MET A 113 11.83 11.49 -12.87
N ASP A 114 10.81 11.21 -12.06
CA ASP A 114 10.69 9.92 -11.37
C ASP A 114 9.91 8.97 -12.30
N ILE A 115 10.67 8.14 -13.01
CA ILE A 115 10.15 7.16 -13.98
C ILE A 115 9.29 6.10 -13.27
N ASN A 116 9.46 5.92 -11.95
CA ASN A 116 8.72 4.96 -11.16
C ASN A 116 7.41 5.53 -10.59
N THR A 117 7.14 6.84 -10.73
CA THR A 117 5.93 7.47 -10.17
C THR A 117 4.62 6.79 -10.64
N PRO A 118 4.43 6.48 -11.93
CA PRO A 118 3.21 5.80 -12.39
C PRO A 118 3.05 4.41 -11.76
N LEU A 119 4.11 3.60 -11.73
CA LEU A 119 4.11 2.25 -11.17
C LEU A 119 3.85 2.28 -9.64
N LYS A 120 4.49 3.20 -8.91
CA LYS A 120 4.23 3.41 -7.48
C LYS A 120 2.76 3.74 -7.23
N TRP A 121 2.18 4.61 -8.06
CA TRP A 121 0.78 4.99 -7.94
C TRP A 121 -0.19 3.83 -8.20
N GLU A 122 0.13 2.96 -9.17
CA GLU A 122 -0.63 1.73 -9.43
C GLU A 122 -0.59 0.78 -8.23
N ILE A 123 0.60 0.57 -7.65
CA ILE A 123 0.78 -0.27 -6.47
C ILE A 123 0.01 0.30 -5.27
N TYR A 124 0.11 1.60 -4.99
CA TYR A 124 -0.66 2.26 -3.94
C TYR A 124 -2.16 2.10 -4.13
N SER A 125 -2.66 2.35 -5.33
CA SER A 125 -4.09 2.23 -5.65
C SER A 125 -4.58 0.81 -5.42
N LYS A 126 -3.77 -0.20 -5.80
CA LYS A 126 -4.12 -1.60 -5.60
C LYS A 126 -4.09 -2.02 -4.13
N ILE A 127 -3.13 -1.53 -3.34
CA ILE A 127 -3.10 -1.76 -1.89
C ILE A 127 -4.37 -1.21 -1.24
N GLU A 128 -4.81 -0.01 -1.63
CA GLU A 128 -6.01 0.62 -1.08
C GLU A 128 -7.28 -0.17 -1.38
N ASP A 129 -7.41 -0.68 -2.61
CA ASP A 129 -8.53 -1.54 -2.99
C ASP A 129 -8.51 -2.89 -2.25
N LEU A 130 -7.32 -3.46 -2.02
CA LEU A 130 -7.16 -4.68 -1.24
C LEU A 130 -7.52 -4.46 0.23
N LYS A 131 -7.17 -3.30 0.82
CA LYS A 131 -7.56 -2.95 2.20
C LYS A 131 -9.07 -2.89 2.38
N LYS A 132 -9.80 -2.27 1.44
CA LYS A 132 -11.28 -2.27 1.46
C LYS A 132 -11.87 -3.67 1.36
N LYS A 133 -11.28 -4.53 0.51
CA LYS A 133 -11.70 -5.94 0.42
C LYS A 133 -11.39 -6.70 1.70
N LEU A 134 -10.25 -6.41 2.34
CA LEU A 134 -9.85 -7.02 3.60
C LEU A 134 -10.85 -6.69 4.70
N GLU A 135 -11.22 -5.42 4.88
CA GLU A 135 -12.23 -5.00 5.87
C GLU A 135 -13.54 -5.78 5.74
N TYR A 136 -14.03 -5.98 4.51
CA TYR A 136 -15.22 -6.79 4.27
C TYR A 136 -15.05 -8.25 4.67
N VAL A 137 -13.89 -8.84 4.35
CA VAL A 137 -13.57 -10.24 4.70
C VAL A 137 -13.43 -10.39 6.21
N GLU A 138 -12.79 -9.44 6.89
CA GLU A 138 -12.65 -9.40 8.35
C GLU A 138 -14.01 -9.34 9.03
N TRP A 139 -14.91 -8.47 8.56
CA TRP A 139 -16.26 -8.38 9.07
C TRP A 139 -17.05 -9.68 8.88
N LYS A 140 -16.88 -10.37 7.75
CA LYS A 140 -17.51 -11.68 7.51
C LYS A 140 -16.95 -12.76 8.42
N LEU A 141 -15.64 -12.77 8.66
CA LEU A 141 -15.00 -13.69 9.59
C LEU A 141 -15.50 -13.48 11.02
N GLU A 142 -15.53 -12.23 11.48
CA GLU A 142 -16.07 -11.83 12.77
C GLU A 142 -17.47 -12.39 12.98
N LEU A 143 -18.37 -12.17 12.00
CA LEU A 143 -19.75 -12.62 12.11
C LEU A 143 -19.89 -14.15 12.23
N ILE A 144 -19.11 -14.92 11.46
CA ILE A 144 -19.14 -16.39 11.52
C ILE A 144 -18.65 -16.88 12.90
N VAL A 145 -17.54 -16.32 13.39
CA VAL A 145 -16.97 -16.69 14.69
C VAL A 145 -17.92 -16.33 15.84
N LEU A 146 -18.54 -15.14 15.81
CA LEU A 146 -19.52 -14.74 16.81
C LEU A 146 -20.76 -15.66 16.80
N ASN A 147 -21.27 -16.00 15.61
CA ASN A 147 -22.39 -16.92 15.47
C ASN A 147 -22.08 -18.31 16.04
N TYR A 148 -20.86 -18.81 15.84
CA TYR A 148 -20.40 -20.04 16.48
C TYR A 148 -20.45 -19.92 18.01
N GLY A 149 -19.89 -18.83 18.56
CA GLY A 149 -19.86 -18.60 19.99
C GLY A 149 -21.26 -18.52 20.62
N ILE A 150 -22.15 -17.74 20.00
CA ILE A 150 -23.54 -17.58 20.48
C ILE A 150 -24.27 -18.92 20.50
N LYS A 151 -24.21 -19.69 19.41
CA LYS A 151 -24.87 -21.00 19.32
C LYS A 151 -24.34 -22.01 20.33
N LYS A 152 -23.05 -21.96 20.65
CA LYS A 152 -22.37 -22.99 21.45
C LYS A 152 -22.32 -22.69 22.94
N PHE A 153 -22.30 -21.41 23.33
CA PHE A 153 -22.11 -20.98 24.72
C PHE A 153 -23.35 -20.33 25.35
N ASP A 154 -24.50 -20.38 24.66
CA ASP A 154 -25.79 -19.83 25.10
C ASP A 154 -25.64 -18.49 25.83
N ILE A 155 -25.00 -17.54 25.14
CA ILE A 155 -24.49 -16.32 25.76
C ILE A 155 -25.66 -15.38 26.06
N ASN A 156 -25.92 -15.17 27.35
CA ASN A 156 -26.95 -14.24 27.81
C ASN A 156 -26.43 -12.80 27.71
N LEU A 157 -26.99 -12.02 26.77
CA LEU A 157 -26.60 -10.64 26.50
C LEU A 157 -26.89 -9.68 27.68
N ASN A 158 -27.64 -10.14 28.69
CA ASN A 158 -27.97 -9.37 29.89
C ASN A 158 -26.80 -9.26 30.89
N ASP A 159 -25.76 -10.10 30.76
CA ASP A 159 -24.65 -10.16 31.71
C ASP A 159 -23.45 -9.27 31.33
N VAL A 160 -23.58 -8.42 30.31
CA VAL A 160 -22.46 -7.62 29.79
C VAL A 160 -22.83 -6.13 29.71
N GLU A 161 -22.06 -5.30 30.43
CA GLU A 161 -22.30 -3.85 30.55
C GLU A 161 -21.92 -3.04 29.29
N ASP A 162 -21.02 -3.55 28.42
CA ASP A 162 -20.61 -2.89 27.16
C ASP A 162 -20.60 -3.87 25.98
N LEU A 163 -21.31 -3.53 24.90
CA LEU A 163 -21.38 -4.28 23.64
C LEU A 163 -20.00 -4.55 23.02
N ARG A 164 -19.02 -3.65 23.23
CA ARG A 164 -17.63 -3.86 22.74
C ARG A 164 -16.89 -4.94 23.53
N ASP A 165 -17.22 -5.13 24.80
CA ASP A 165 -16.66 -6.20 25.62
C ASP A 165 -17.34 -7.55 25.35
N ILE A 166 -18.59 -7.54 24.86
CA ILE A 166 -19.30 -8.78 24.47
C ILE A 166 -18.48 -9.54 23.42
N ASN A 167 -18.14 -8.94 22.29
CA ASN A 167 -17.43 -9.65 21.22
C ASN A 167 -16.11 -10.26 21.71
N ASN A 168 -15.32 -9.49 22.46
CA ASN A 168 -14.09 -9.99 23.07
C ASN A 168 -14.34 -11.15 24.05
N HIS A 169 -15.38 -11.04 24.87
CA HIS A 169 -15.78 -12.11 25.80
C HIS A 169 -16.19 -13.38 25.06
N ILE A 170 -16.90 -13.27 23.92
CA ILE A 170 -17.24 -14.42 23.06
C ILE A 170 -15.97 -15.07 22.52
N TYR A 171 -15.03 -14.29 21.99
CA TYR A 171 -13.78 -14.81 21.47
C TYR A 171 -12.96 -15.54 22.54
N GLU A 172 -12.83 -14.96 23.73
CA GLU A 172 -12.12 -15.59 24.85
C GLU A 172 -12.80 -16.89 25.29
N LYS A 173 -14.14 -16.92 25.40
CA LYS A 173 -14.89 -18.17 25.71
C LYS A 173 -14.66 -19.25 24.67
N ILE A 174 -14.69 -18.91 23.37
CA ILE A 174 -14.38 -19.85 22.29
C ILE A 174 -12.96 -20.39 22.46
N ILE A 175 -12.00 -19.50 22.66
CA ILE A 175 -10.57 -19.84 22.78
C ILE A 175 -10.31 -20.73 24.00
N GLN A 176 -10.91 -20.42 25.15
CA GLN A 176 -10.79 -21.20 26.39
C GLN A 176 -11.37 -22.61 26.19
N HIS A 177 -12.63 -22.69 25.73
CA HIS A 177 -13.32 -23.96 25.54
C HIS A 177 -12.62 -24.89 24.54
N LEU A 178 -12.04 -24.34 23.46
CA LEU A 178 -11.38 -25.13 22.43
C LEU A 178 -9.90 -25.44 22.72
N ASN A 179 -9.24 -24.70 23.64
CA ASN A 179 -7.88 -24.99 24.08
C ASN A 179 -7.82 -26.02 25.22
N GLY A 180 -8.93 -26.30 25.90
CA GLY A 180 -9.00 -27.34 26.92
C GLY A 180 -8.61 -26.85 28.31
N GLU A 181 -9.41 -25.94 28.85
CA GLU A 181 -9.77 -25.89 30.27
C GLU A 181 -11.27 -26.18 30.43
#